data_AF-A0A2N1M417-F1
#
_entry.id   AF-A0A2N1M417-F1
#
_cell.length_a   1.000
_cell.length_b   1.000
_cell.length_c   1.000
_cell.angle_alpha   90.00
_cell.angle_beta   90.00
_cell.angle_gamma   90.00
#
_symmetry.space_group_name_H-M   'P 1'
#
loop_
_entity.id
_entity.type
_entity.pdbx_description
1 polymer ?
#
loop_
_entity_poly.entity_id
_entity_poly.type
_entity_poly.pdbx_seq_one_letter_code
_entity_poly.pdbx_strand_id
1 'polypeptide(L)'
;NQTYIKFGDSNSTTTQTRLDSIVRVCDEAFLGRDGYRHLAAVVPILFREYLVANRRNKINELINIQIHIGNFNIDKEINNQSSIDDDVNEYTGDILVDDHEVGNGAFRSLLTLLKALIPIWKAGENPVIIPGNTLYIKLGGDGRNVGRKQNHVMITFCLLNEGKEVLKPDHQYCICLYVGREKYEDLAKVGQLFQNQLFDLKNNGIIDQDGIHWPTELFFCGDWKFMYIIMGQSAPNSKYFCLYCDCEATSRWDMNRTWNNTVNTKCERKSPLFPAINQENYIPDELHLLLRISDVLMECLFADLIKNKDFSKQIKSAIELAFKNIKVHFEFFQSKSTGKQWNWTSLMGPDKKIMLEKFPVSQFIPGTRGEDIEKLWREFYRLYMFLHKAHLSDQEIDQFEIDAQNWIRIFCRPTQGCINSPIQIPGLYRKEDVTPYMHVFAKHVPQFLRQLKEKGLSLQILSTSSIEKKNHNQV
;
A
#
# COMPACT_ATOMS: atom_id res chain seq x y z
N ASN A 1 -3.31 -17.30 -50.25
CA ASN A 1 -2.24 -18.05 -49.55
C ASN A 1 -2.11 -17.56 -48.12
N GLN A 2 -2.96 -18.07 -47.22
CA GLN A 2 -2.74 -17.96 -45.79
C GLN A 2 -1.73 -19.04 -45.40
N THR A 3 -0.60 -18.63 -44.84
CA THR A 3 0.43 -19.53 -44.33
C THR A 3 -0.13 -20.22 -43.09
N TYR A 4 -0.55 -21.48 -43.22
CA TYR A 4 -0.99 -22.28 -42.09
C TYR A 4 0.24 -22.89 -41.41
N ILE A 5 0.40 -22.67 -40.12
CA ILE A 5 1.32 -23.46 -39.31
C ILE A 5 0.63 -24.80 -39.00
N LYS A 6 0.83 -25.80 -39.85
CA LYS A 6 0.51 -27.20 -39.51
C LYS A 6 1.59 -27.71 -38.57
N PHE A 7 1.27 -27.75 -37.28
CA PHE A 7 2.07 -28.51 -36.31
C PHE A 7 1.65 -29.98 -36.41
N GLY A 8 2.58 -30.82 -36.87
CA GLY A 8 2.43 -32.27 -36.95
C GLY A 8 2.40 -32.92 -35.57
N ASP A 9 1.68 -34.05 -35.53
CA ASP A 9 1.62 -35.09 -34.50
C ASP A 9 1.19 -34.73 -33.07
N SER A 10 0.03 -35.27 -32.72
CA SER A 10 -0.61 -35.24 -31.41
C SER A 10 0.14 -36.11 -30.40
N ASN A 11 1.25 -35.60 -29.87
CA ASN A 11 1.78 -36.11 -28.62
C ASN A 11 0.89 -35.59 -27.46
N SER A 12 0.56 -36.44 -26.50
CA SER A 12 -0.26 -36.06 -25.33
C SER A 12 0.37 -34.89 -24.57
N THR A 13 1.70 -34.89 -24.44
CA THR A 13 2.50 -33.81 -23.86
C THR A 13 2.31 -32.48 -24.60
N THR A 14 2.39 -32.49 -25.94
CA THR A 14 2.19 -31.29 -26.78
C THR A 14 0.77 -30.74 -26.66
N THR A 15 -0.22 -31.61 -26.49
CA THR A 15 -1.62 -31.22 -26.28
C THR A 15 -1.82 -30.57 -24.91
N GLN A 16 -1.20 -31.12 -23.86
CA GLN A 16 -1.26 -30.53 -22.51
C GLN A 16 -0.59 -29.16 -22.46
N THR A 17 0.61 -29.00 -23.01
CA THR A 17 1.30 -27.70 -23.06
C THR A 17 0.47 -26.64 -23.78
N ARG A 18 -0.24 -27.02 -24.86
CA ARG A 18 -1.16 -26.13 -25.55
C ARG A 18 -2.37 -25.75 -24.69
N LEU A 19 -2.98 -26.71 -24.00
CA LEU A 19 -4.09 -26.42 -23.08
C LEU A 19 -3.62 -25.51 -21.93
N ASP A 20 -2.43 -25.74 -21.37
CA ASP A 20 -1.83 -24.89 -20.33
C ASP A 20 -1.67 -23.45 -20.81
N SER A 21 -1.16 -23.28 -22.04
CA SER A 21 -0.99 -21.96 -22.65
C SER A 21 -2.34 -21.26 -22.84
N ILE A 22 -3.38 -21.99 -23.23
CA ILE A 22 -4.72 -21.39 -23.38
C ILE A 22 -5.30 -21.01 -22.02
N VAL A 23 -5.22 -21.87 -21.00
CA VAL A 23 -5.69 -21.55 -19.65
C VAL A 23 -5.00 -20.29 -19.16
N ARG A 24 -3.67 -20.22 -19.30
CA ARG A 24 -2.87 -19.06 -18.94
C ARG A 24 -3.33 -17.78 -19.64
N VAL A 25 -3.51 -17.83 -20.98
CA VAL A 25 -3.99 -16.66 -21.73
C VAL A 25 -5.39 -16.25 -21.29
N CYS A 26 -6.27 -17.20 -20.98
CA CYS A 26 -7.60 -16.87 -20.46
C CYS A 26 -7.51 -16.15 -19.12
N ASP A 27 -6.63 -16.59 -18.23
CA ASP A 27 -6.45 -15.98 -16.91
C ASP A 27 -5.79 -14.60 -17.02
N GLU A 28 -4.72 -14.45 -17.81
CA GLU A 28 -4.02 -13.18 -18.03
C GLU A 28 -4.89 -12.14 -18.75
N ALA A 29 -5.78 -12.57 -19.66
CA ALA A 29 -6.70 -11.70 -20.38
C ALA A 29 -8.04 -11.47 -19.66
N PHE A 30 -8.23 -12.05 -18.46
CA PHE A 30 -9.51 -12.08 -17.75
C PHE A 30 -10.68 -12.56 -18.63
N LEU A 31 -10.42 -13.52 -19.51
CA LEU A 31 -11.39 -14.06 -20.45
C LEU A 31 -12.29 -15.07 -19.73
N GLY A 32 -13.51 -14.63 -19.41
CA GLY A 32 -14.53 -15.46 -18.81
C GLY A 32 -14.92 -16.66 -19.68
N ARG A 33 -15.56 -17.64 -19.05
CA ARG A 33 -16.00 -18.89 -19.69
C ARG A 33 -16.81 -18.66 -20.97
N ASP A 34 -17.80 -17.77 -20.90
CA ASP A 34 -18.66 -17.46 -22.03
C ASP A 34 -17.92 -16.68 -23.12
N GLY A 35 -16.99 -15.79 -22.74
CA GLY A 35 -16.11 -15.10 -23.68
C GLY A 35 -15.25 -16.09 -24.48
N TYR A 36 -14.62 -17.05 -23.79
CA TYR A 36 -13.84 -18.09 -24.45
C TYR A 36 -14.72 -19.01 -25.31
N ARG A 37 -15.92 -19.38 -24.84
CA ARG A 37 -16.86 -20.21 -25.60
C ARG A 37 -17.24 -19.56 -26.94
N HIS A 38 -17.55 -18.26 -26.94
CA HIS A 38 -17.84 -17.53 -28.18
C HIS A 38 -16.62 -17.48 -29.12
N LEU A 39 -15.42 -17.26 -28.57
CA LEU A 39 -14.18 -17.24 -29.34
C LEU A 39 -13.89 -18.61 -29.99
N ALA A 40 -14.03 -19.69 -29.23
CA ALA A 40 -13.83 -21.06 -29.71
C ALA A 40 -14.89 -21.48 -30.75
N ALA A 41 -16.08 -20.88 -30.73
CA ALA A 41 -17.12 -21.14 -31.73
C ALA A 41 -16.77 -20.56 -33.12
N VAL A 42 -16.02 -19.45 -33.17
CA VAL A 42 -15.65 -18.79 -34.44
C VAL A 42 -14.23 -19.12 -34.91
N VAL A 43 -13.39 -19.69 -34.04
CA VAL A 43 -12.01 -20.11 -34.36
C VAL A 43 -11.89 -21.63 -34.19
N PRO A 44 -12.09 -22.43 -35.28
CA PRO A 44 -12.19 -23.89 -35.19
C PRO A 44 -10.92 -24.62 -34.69
N ILE A 45 -9.77 -23.95 -34.67
CA ILE A 45 -8.49 -24.51 -34.21
C ILE A 45 -8.33 -24.46 -32.69
N LEU A 46 -9.17 -23.69 -31.97
CA LEU A 46 -9.12 -23.63 -30.51
C LEU A 46 -9.72 -24.88 -29.87
N PHE A 47 -9.23 -25.22 -28.68
CA PHE A 47 -9.85 -26.27 -27.89
C PHE A 47 -11.27 -25.88 -27.50
N ARG A 48 -12.14 -26.89 -27.38
CA ARG A 48 -13.50 -26.67 -26.87
C ARG A 48 -13.42 -26.21 -25.41
N GLU A 49 -14.34 -25.34 -25.02
CA GLU A 49 -14.37 -24.71 -23.69
C GLU A 49 -14.28 -25.73 -22.54
N TYR A 50 -15.00 -26.86 -22.62
CA TYR A 50 -14.94 -27.88 -21.57
C TYR A 50 -13.55 -28.51 -21.38
N LEU A 51 -12.72 -28.59 -22.44
CA LEU A 51 -11.34 -29.10 -22.31
C LEU A 51 -10.46 -28.11 -21.56
N VAL A 52 -10.65 -26.82 -21.81
CA VAL A 52 -9.95 -25.74 -21.11
C VAL A 52 -10.40 -25.68 -19.65
N ALA A 53 -11.71 -25.78 -19.39
CA ALA A 53 -12.26 -25.84 -18.03
C ALA A 53 -11.74 -27.06 -17.26
N ASN A 54 -11.76 -28.26 -17.85
CA ASN A 54 -11.22 -29.47 -17.24
C ASN A 54 -9.72 -29.33 -16.95
N ARG A 55 -8.95 -28.72 -17.85
CA ARG A 55 -7.52 -28.47 -17.61
C ARG A 55 -7.32 -27.48 -16.48
N ARG A 56 -8.10 -26.39 -16.43
CA ARG A 56 -8.07 -25.41 -15.32
C ARG A 56 -8.36 -26.09 -13.98
N ASN A 57 -9.40 -26.92 -13.90
CA ASN A 57 -9.72 -27.69 -12.69
C ASN A 57 -8.55 -28.61 -12.29
N LYS A 58 -7.92 -29.28 -13.26
CA LYS A 58 -6.76 -30.13 -12.98
C LYS A 58 -5.56 -29.35 -12.46
N ILE A 59 -5.30 -28.16 -13.03
CA ILE A 59 -4.26 -27.25 -12.53
C ILE A 59 -4.58 -26.82 -11.10
N ASN A 60 -5.83 -26.45 -10.81
CA ASN A 60 -6.27 -26.06 -9.47
C ASN A 60 -6.08 -27.19 -8.44
N GLU A 61 -6.42 -28.43 -8.78
CA GLU A 61 -6.12 -29.60 -7.93
C GLU A 61 -4.63 -29.74 -7.64
N LEU A 62 -3.78 -29.65 -8.67
CA LEU A 62 -2.33 -29.75 -8.53
C LEU A 62 -1.75 -28.61 -7.67
N ILE A 63 -2.27 -27.39 -7.85
CA ILE A 63 -1.88 -26.24 -7.03
C ILE A 63 -2.33 -26.46 -5.59
N ASN A 64 -3.55 -26.93 -5.33
CA ASN A 64 -4.04 -27.14 -3.96
C ASN A 64 -3.27 -28.24 -3.22
N ILE A 65 -2.74 -29.24 -3.93
CA ILE A 65 -1.84 -30.25 -3.35
C ILE A 65 -0.51 -29.62 -2.92
N GLN A 66 0.04 -28.70 -3.73
CA GLN A 66 1.35 -28.09 -3.45
C GLN A 66 1.26 -26.91 -2.48
N ILE A 67 0.21 -26.11 -2.61
CA ILE A 67 -0.05 -24.86 -1.91
C ILE A 67 -1.51 -24.91 -1.45
N HIS A 68 -1.75 -25.68 -0.40
CA HIS A 68 -3.08 -25.84 0.17
C HIS A 68 -3.67 -24.49 0.60
N ILE A 69 -4.93 -24.28 0.23
CA ILE A 69 -5.73 -23.13 0.68
C ILE A 69 -6.59 -23.61 1.84
N GLY A 70 -6.27 -23.13 3.04
CA GLY A 70 -7.06 -23.38 4.23
C GLY A 70 -8.21 -22.38 4.33
N ASN A 71 -9.36 -22.82 4.82
CA ASN A 71 -10.50 -21.96 5.12
C ASN A 71 -10.58 -21.73 6.63
N PHE A 72 -11.00 -20.54 7.04
CA PHE A 72 -11.25 -20.20 8.42
C PHE A 72 -12.49 -19.33 8.55
N ASN A 73 -13.00 -19.23 9.77
CA ASN A 73 -14.08 -18.32 10.12
C ASN A 73 -13.71 -17.56 11.40
N ILE A 74 -13.73 -16.22 11.32
CA ILE A 74 -13.35 -15.30 12.38
C ILE A 74 -14.27 -15.43 13.60
N ASP A 75 -15.55 -15.75 13.42
CA ASP A 75 -16.51 -15.87 14.51
C ASP A 75 -16.42 -17.23 15.23
N LYS A 76 -15.71 -18.21 14.66
CA LYS A 76 -15.43 -19.51 15.29
C LYS A 76 -14.06 -19.49 15.99
N GLU A 77 -13.91 -20.24 17.08
CA GLU A 77 -12.59 -20.41 17.70
C GLU A 77 -11.64 -21.14 16.74
N ILE A 78 -10.47 -20.54 16.49
CA ILE A 78 -9.44 -21.07 15.58
C ILE A 78 -8.88 -22.42 16.05
N ASN A 79 -8.95 -22.69 17.37
CA ASN A 79 -8.36 -23.88 18.00
C ASN A 79 -8.96 -25.23 17.56
N ASN A 80 -10.08 -25.24 16.81
CA ASN A 80 -10.69 -26.46 16.27
C ASN A 80 -10.43 -26.68 14.76
N GLN A 81 -9.59 -25.87 14.11
CA GLN A 81 -9.41 -25.91 12.65
C GLN A 81 -8.10 -26.55 12.17
N SER A 82 -7.31 -27.16 13.06
CA SER A 82 -6.16 -28.01 12.68
C SER A 82 -6.56 -29.39 12.11
N SER A 83 -7.86 -29.67 12.01
CA SER A 83 -8.41 -30.90 11.44
C SER A 83 -9.80 -30.65 10.85
N ILE A 84 -9.89 -30.27 9.57
CA ILE A 84 -11.10 -30.52 8.78
C ILE A 84 -10.65 -31.09 7.43
N ASP A 85 -10.68 -32.43 7.39
CA ASP A 85 -10.71 -33.25 6.19
C ASP A 85 -11.87 -32.85 5.28
N ASP A 86 -11.64 -33.02 3.97
CA ASP A 86 -12.58 -33.46 2.96
C ASP A 86 -14.03 -32.98 3.07
N ASP A 87 -14.30 -31.80 2.52
CA ASP A 87 -15.55 -31.60 1.79
C ASP A 87 -15.30 -30.73 0.55
N VAL A 88 -14.88 -31.41 -0.53
CA VAL A 88 -14.81 -30.84 -1.87
C VAL A 88 -16.25 -30.67 -2.35
N ASN A 89 -16.87 -29.56 -2.00
CA ASN A 89 -18.06 -29.12 -2.71
C ASN A 89 -17.62 -28.38 -3.98
N GLU A 90 -17.84 -29.04 -5.13
CA GLU A 90 -17.86 -28.44 -6.45
C GLU A 90 -18.82 -27.24 -6.48
N TYR A 91 -18.32 -26.03 -6.29
CA TYR A 91 -18.96 -24.83 -6.79
C TYR A 91 -18.02 -24.16 -7.79
N THR A 92 -18.08 -24.68 -9.03
CA THR A 92 -17.72 -23.91 -10.22
C THR A 92 -18.94 -23.08 -10.63
N GLY A 93 -19.21 -22.04 -9.86
CA GLY A 93 -20.21 -21.01 -10.15
C GLY A 93 -19.66 -19.67 -9.69
N ASP A 94 -19.92 -18.61 -10.45
CA ASP A 94 -19.49 -17.24 -10.17
C ASP A 94 -19.57 -16.93 -8.67
N ILE A 95 -18.46 -16.46 -8.09
CA ILE A 95 -18.36 -16.05 -6.69
C ILE A 95 -19.20 -14.78 -6.51
N LEU A 96 -20.52 -14.95 -6.43
CA LEU A 96 -21.46 -13.94 -5.98
C LEU A 96 -21.70 -14.21 -4.49
N VAL A 97 -20.99 -13.42 -3.68
CA VAL A 97 -20.91 -13.50 -2.21
C VAL A 97 -22.25 -13.12 -1.57
N ASP A 98 -22.86 -14.07 -0.84
CA ASP A 98 -24.08 -13.85 -0.04
C ASP A 98 -23.76 -13.19 1.32
N ASP A 99 -24.72 -12.51 1.95
CA ASP A 99 -24.59 -11.88 3.28
C ASP A 99 -24.27 -12.93 4.39
N HIS A 100 -24.35 -14.24 4.07
CA HIS A 100 -23.92 -15.37 4.90
C HIS A 100 -22.40 -15.63 4.97
N GLU A 101 -21.58 -14.88 4.22
CA GLU A 101 -20.12 -15.10 4.12
C GLU A 101 -19.26 -14.23 5.06
N VAL A 102 -19.86 -13.29 5.81
CA VAL A 102 -19.12 -12.44 6.76
C VAL A 102 -18.42 -13.29 7.82
N GLY A 103 -17.15 -13.01 8.06
CA GLY A 103 -16.27 -13.75 8.96
C GLY A 103 -15.54 -14.90 8.27
N ASN A 104 -15.97 -15.38 7.11
CA ASN A 104 -15.24 -16.41 6.37
C ASN A 104 -14.00 -15.82 5.70
N GLY A 105 -12.94 -16.61 5.65
CA GLY A 105 -11.73 -16.28 4.94
C GLY A 105 -10.96 -17.51 4.48
N ALA A 106 -10.02 -17.26 3.58
CA ALA A 106 -9.09 -18.24 3.07
C ALA A 106 -7.66 -17.77 3.34
N PHE A 107 -6.78 -18.71 3.64
CA PHE A 107 -5.37 -18.44 3.87
C PHE A 107 -4.48 -19.50 3.22
N ARG A 108 -3.21 -19.15 3.03
CA ARG A 108 -2.17 -20.04 2.54
C ARG A 108 -0.97 -19.96 3.47
N SER A 109 -0.31 -21.09 3.69
CA SER A 109 0.94 -21.15 4.45
C SER A 109 2.01 -20.26 3.80
N LEU A 110 2.56 -19.31 4.57
CA LEU A 110 3.65 -18.46 4.14
C LEU A 110 4.90 -19.30 3.85
N LEU A 111 5.19 -20.30 4.70
CA LEU A 111 6.32 -21.21 4.50
C LEU A 111 6.17 -22.02 3.20
N THR A 112 4.96 -22.51 2.92
CA THR A 112 4.69 -23.29 1.70
C THR A 112 4.85 -22.42 0.45
N LEU A 113 4.36 -21.18 0.48
CA LEU A 113 4.55 -20.22 -0.62
C LEU A 113 6.03 -19.88 -0.83
N LEU A 114 6.78 -19.63 0.24
CA LEU A 114 8.23 -19.37 0.13
C LEU A 114 8.97 -20.56 -0.49
N LYS A 115 8.67 -21.80 -0.07
CA LYS A 115 9.28 -23.01 -0.66
C LYS A 115 8.96 -23.18 -2.14
N ALA A 116 7.78 -22.74 -2.59
CA ALA A 116 7.41 -22.76 -4.00
C ALA A 116 8.08 -21.64 -4.82
N LEU A 117 8.31 -20.47 -4.20
CA LEU A 117 8.84 -19.28 -4.89
C LEU A 117 10.37 -19.19 -4.89
N ILE A 118 11.06 -19.71 -3.86
CA ILE A 118 12.53 -19.69 -3.78
C ILE A 118 13.19 -20.29 -5.05
N PRO A 119 12.76 -21.45 -5.57
CA PRO A 119 13.32 -21.98 -6.82
C PRO A 119 13.17 -21.03 -8.01
N ILE A 120 12.08 -20.26 -8.08
CA ILE A 120 11.83 -19.28 -9.14
C ILE A 120 12.79 -18.10 -9.00
N TRP A 121 12.98 -17.58 -7.78
CA TRP A 121 13.90 -16.47 -7.52
C TRP A 121 15.38 -16.83 -7.67
N LYS A 122 15.74 -18.11 -7.47
CA LYS A 122 17.09 -18.65 -7.71
C LYS A 122 17.38 -18.98 -9.17
N ALA A 123 16.34 -19.10 -10.01
CA ALA A 123 16.48 -19.54 -11.39
C ALA A 123 16.84 -18.39 -12.34
N GLY A 124 17.40 -18.76 -13.51
CA GLY A 124 17.71 -17.84 -14.60
C GLY A 124 19.16 -17.32 -14.60
N GLU A 125 19.50 -16.54 -15.63
CA GLU A 125 20.84 -15.95 -15.80
C GLU A 125 21.13 -14.83 -14.78
N ASN A 126 20.08 -14.17 -14.28
CA ASN A 126 20.16 -13.11 -13.28
C ASN A 126 19.23 -13.44 -12.10
N PRO A 127 19.65 -14.33 -11.18
CA PRO A 127 18.82 -14.71 -10.06
C PRO A 127 18.57 -13.52 -9.12
N VAL A 128 17.36 -13.44 -8.57
CA VAL A 128 16.99 -12.43 -7.56
C VAL A 128 17.74 -12.69 -6.26
N ILE A 129 17.97 -13.96 -5.92
CA ILE A 129 18.65 -14.39 -4.70
C ILE A 129 19.74 -15.42 -5.02
N ILE A 130 20.87 -15.31 -4.31
CA ILE A 130 21.97 -16.28 -4.36
C ILE A 130 22.30 -16.80 -2.95
N PRO A 131 22.86 -18.02 -2.83
CA PRO A 131 23.20 -18.58 -1.52
C PRO A 131 24.05 -17.62 -0.67
N GLY A 132 23.66 -17.45 0.59
CA GLY A 132 24.26 -16.47 1.51
C GLY A 132 23.53 -15.13 1.59
N ASN A 133 22.54 -14.87 0.73
CA ASN A 133 21.65 -13.70 0.89
C ASN A 133 20.65 -13.91 2.04
N THR A 134 20.29 -12.80 2.70
CA THR A 134 19.12 -12.72 3.58
C THR A 134 17.87 -12.44 2.75
N LEU A 135 16.78 -13.15 3.02
CA LEU A 135 15.47 -12.91 2.42
C LEU A 135 14.73 -11.83 3.23
N TYR A 136 14.52 -10.67 2.61
CA TYR A 136 13.79 -9.56 3.21
C TYR A 136 12.31 -9.67 2.87
N ILE A 137 11.51 -10.17 3.81
CA ILE A 137 10.08 -10.47 3.60
C ILE A 137 9.25 -9.33 4.17
N LYS A 138 8.55 -8.59 3.30
CA LYS A 138 7.61 -7.55 3.75
C LYS A 138 6.19 -8.10 3.77
N LEU A 139 5.56 -8.06 4.93
CA LEU A 139 4.12 -8.19 5.06
C LEU A 139 3.43 -6.84 4.86
N GLY A 140 2.23 -6.88 4.31
CA GLY A 140 1.34 -5.73 4.25
C GLY A 140 -0.11 -6.16 4.22
N GLY A 141 -1.01 -5.20 4.39
CA GLY A 141 -2.43 -5.48 4.33
C GLY A 141 -3.21 -4.23 3.98
N ASP A 142 -4.40 -4.45 3.45
CA ASP A 142 -5.33 -3.39 3.06
C ASP A 142 -6.76 -3.89 3.17
N GLY A 143 -7.66 -3.00 3.59
CA GLY A 143 -9.08 -3.25 3.65
C GLY A 143 -9.83 -2.50 2.56
N ARG A 144 -10.78 -3.16 1.90
CA ARG A 144 -11.53 -2.59 0.79
C ARG A 144 -13.01 -2.88 0.92
N ASN A 145 -13.82 -1.86 0.70
CA ASN A 145 -15.27 -2.01 0.62
C ASN A 145 -15.64 -2.46 -0.79
N VAL A 146 -16.41 -3.54 -0.89
CA VAL A 146 -16.97 -4.09 -2.12
C VAL A 146 -18.47 -3.85 -2.11
N GLY A 147 -18.92 -3.06 -3.09
CA GLY A 147 -20.32 -2.61 -3.12
C GLY A 147 -20.69 -1.77 -1.89
N ARG A 148 -21.93 -1.94 -1.40
CA ARG A 148 -22.49 -1.14 -0.30
C ARG A 148 -22.47 -1.83 1.07
N LYS A 149 -22.09 -3.11 1.14
CA LYS A 149 -22.35 -3.95 2.32
C LYS A 149 -21.16 -4.75 2.86
N GLN A 150 -20.19 -5.10 2.01
CA GLN A 150 -19.17 -6.08 2.37
C GLN A 150 -17.78 -5.44 2.34
N ASN A 151 -17.02 -5.71 3.40
CA ASN A 151 -15.64 -5.28 3.51
C ASN A 151 -14.78 -6.52 3.37
N HIS A 152 -13.72 -6.44 2.56
CA HIS A 152 -12.72 -7.48 2.44
C HIS A 152 -11.42 -6.96 3.01
N VAL A 153 -10.68 -7.83 3.66
CA VAL A 153 -9.35 -7.51 4.17
C VAL A 153 -8.38 -8.52 3.62
N MET A 154 -7.32 -8.02 3.02
CA MET A 154 -6.27 -8.82 2.40
C MET A 154 -4.96 -8.61 3.16
N ILE A 155 -4.22 -9.69 3.35
CA ILE A 155 -2.83 -9.66 3.82
C ILE A 155 -1.96 -10.31 2.74
N THR A 156 -0.89 -9.61 2.38
CA THR A 156 0.08 -10.05 1.37
C THR A 156 1.48 -10.10 1.95
N PHE A 157 2.37 -10.79 1.25
CA PHE A 157 3.81 -10.59 1.41
C PHE A 157 4.49 -10.35 0.06
N CYS A 158 5.67 -9.75 0.08
CA CYS A 158 6.57 -9.71 -1.08
C CYS A 158 8.02 -9.89 -0.62
N LEU A 159 8.90 -10.27 -1.56
CA LEU A 159 10.33 -10.36 -1.32
C LEU A 159 11.01 -9.04 -1.75
N LEU A 160 11.49 -8.25 -0.79
CA LEU A 160 12.11 -6.95 -1.07
C LEU A 160 13.40 -7.06 -1.91
N ASN A 161 14.04 -8.23 -1.95
CA ASN A 161 15.17 -8.53 -2.82
C ASN A 161 14.82 -8.37 -4.31
N GLU A 162 13.54 -8.48 -4.71
CA GLU A 162 13.09 -8.23 -6.09
C GLU A 162 13.16 -6.74 -6.50
N GLY A 163 13.55 -5.85 -5.58
CA GLY A 163 13.73 -4.43 -5.86
C GLY A 163 12.43 -3.76 -6.31
N LYS A 164 12.43 -3.08 -7.46
CA LYS A 164 11.25 -2.35 -7.94
C LYS A 164 10.11 -3.26 -8.43
N GLU A 165 10.36 -4.54 -8.64
CA GLU A 165 9.34 -5.48 -9.09
C GLU A 165 8.23 -5.66 -8.05
N VAL A 166 8.53 -5.49 -6.76
CA VAL A 166 7.53 -5.52 -5.67
C VAL A 166 6.46 -4.41 -5.78
N LEU A 167 6.71 -3.38 -6.59
CA LEU A 167 5.75 -2.31 -6.89
C LEU A 167 4.70 -2.72 -7.94
N LYS A 168 4.82 -3.93 -8.49
CA LYS A 168 3.82 -4.54 -9.36
C LYS A 168 2.87 -5.42 -8.53
N PRO A 169 1.55 -5.41 -8.80
CA PRO A 169 0.57 -6.22 -8.07
C PRO A 169 0.85 -7.73 -8.07
N ASP A 170 1.51 -8.24 -9.12
CA ASP A 170 1.78 -9.67 -9.28
C ASP A 170 2.85 -10.20 -8.31
N HIS A 171 3.73 -9.32 -7.82
CA HIS A 171 4.76 -9.64 -6.83
C HIS A 171 4.30 -9.45 -5.37
N GLN A 172 3.03 -9.11 -5.17
CA GLN A 172 2.40 -9.05 -3.86
C GLN A 172 1.62 -10.35 -3.62
N TYR A 173 2.22 -11.36 -3.00
CA TYR A 173 1.61 -12.68 -2.83
C TYR A 173 0.56 -12.66 -1.72
N CYS A 174 -0.71 -12.89 -2.05
CA CYS A 174 -1.80 -12.96 -1.07
C CYS A 174 -1.66 -14.21 -0.20
N ILE A 175 -1.64 -14.01 1.12
CA ILE A 175 -1.57 -15.09 2.13
C ILE A 175 -2.86 -15.22 2.92
N CYS A 176 -3.68 -14.18 2.97
CA CYS A 176 -4.98 -14.20 3.63
C CYS A 176 -5.94 -13.24 2.92
N LEU A 177 -7.17 -13.68 2.73
CA LEU A 177 -8.29 -12.86 2.30
C LEU A 177 -9.52 -13.27 3.12
N TYR A 178 -10.19 -12.30 3.74
CA TYR A 178 -11.43 -12.59 4.48
C TYR A 178 -12.47 -11.48 4.29
N VAL A 179 -13.74 -11.87 4.41
CA VAL A 179 -14.87 -10.94 4.41
C VAL A 179 -15.08 -10.46 5.84
N GLY A 180 -14.75 -9.21 6.13
CA GLY A 180 -14.85 -8.67 7.48
C GLY A 180 -14.28 -7.26 7.58
N ARG A 181 -14.18 -6.76 8.80
CA ARG A 181 -13.71 -5.40 9.05
C ARG A 181 -12.24 -5.40 9.44
N GLU A 182 -11.57 -4.29 9.17
CA GLU A 182 -10.27 -3.97 9.77
C GLU A 182 -10.47 -3.61 11.24
N LYS A 183 -10.63 -4.64 12.07
CA LYS A 183 -10.71 -4.52 13.53
C LYS A 183 -9.60 -5.32 14.17
N TYR A 184 -9.16 -4.86 15.33
CA TYR A 184 -8.07 -5.51 16.06
C TYR A 184 -8.39 -6.96 16.40
N GLU A 185 -9.61 -7.24 16.89
CA GLU A 185 -10.02 -8.57 17.32
C GLU A 185 -10.02 -9.58 16.16
N ASP A 186 -10.51 -9.14 15.00
CA ASP A 186 -10.56 -9.93 13.76
C ASP A 186 -9.15 -10.19 13.21
N LEU A 187 -8.33 -9.14 13.13
CA LEU A 187 -6.94 -9.26 12.68
C LEU A 187 -6.05 -10.02 13.66
N ALA A 188 -6.36 -10.01 14.97
CA ALA A 188 -5.63 -10.80 15.95
C ALA A 188 -5.81 -12.30 15.72
N LYS A 189 -7.04 -12.71 15.41
CA LYS A 189 -7.36 -14.08 14.99
C LYS A 189 -6.60 -14.46 13.71
N VAL A 190 -6.60 -13.57 12.72
CA VAL A 190 -5.81 -13.78 11.49
C VAL A 190 -4.30 -13.85 11.78
N GLY A 191 -3.78 -13.01 12.67
CA GLY A 191 -2.37 -13.01 13.07
C GLY A 191 -1.94 -14.34 13.70
N GLN A 192 -2.81 -14.99 14.47
CA GLN A 192 -2.56 -16.31 15.06
C GLN A 192 -2.31 -17.39 14.00
N LEU A 193 -2.95 -17.31 12.82
CA LEU A 193 -2.74 -18.28 11.73
C LEU A 193 -1.27 -18.30 11.25
N PHE A 194 -0.57 -17.17 11.36
CA PHE A 194 0.79 -17.00 10.86
C PHE A 194 1.84 -16.93 11.97
N GLN A 195 1.44 -16.82 13.23
CA GLN A 195 2.34 -16.54 14.36
C GLN A 195 3.53 -17.50 14.42
N ASN A 196 3.26 -18.81 14.42
CA ASN A 196 4.32 -19.83 14.50
C ASN A 196 5.26 -19.77 13.30
N GLN A 197 4.71 -19.58 12.09
CA GLN A 197 5.49 -19.50 10.85
C GLN A 197 6.40 -18.27 10.84
N LEU A 198 5.92 -17.12 11.33
CA LEU A 198 6.70 -15.88 11.39
C LEU A 198 7.82 -15.97 12.43
N PHE A 199 7.57 -16.58 13.59
CA PHE A 199 8.64 -16.81 14.58
C PHE A 199 9.68 -17.81 14.10
N ASP A 200 9.26 -18.88 13.42
CA ASP A 200 10.17 -19.85 12.82
C ASP A 200 11.06 -19.18 11.76
N LEU A 201 10.47 -18.40 10.84
CA LEU A 201 11.22 -17.62 9.87
C LEU A 201 12.22 -16.68 10.53
N LYS A 202 11.79 -15.92 11.55
CA LYS A 202 12.65 -14.97 12.29
C LYS A 202 13.85 -15.66 12.92
N ASN A 203 13.63 -16.79 13.60
CA ASN A 203 14.64 -17.42 14.45
C ASN A 203 15.52 -18.41 13.67
N ASN A 204 14.93 -19.13 12.73
CA ASN A 204 15.55 -20.26 12.05
C ASN A 204 15.76 -20.03 10.55
N GLY A 205 15.19 -18.97 9.97
CA GLY A 205 15.20 -18.76 8.52
C GLY A 205 14.36 -19.81 7.77
N ILE A 206 14.75 -20.14 6.55
CA ILE A 206 14.10 -21.19 5.75
C ILE A 206 15.14 -22.03 5.01
N ILE A 207 14.93 -23.35 4.94
CA ILE A 207 15.75 -24.27 4.15
C ILE A 207 14.95 -24.65 2.91
N ASP A 208 15.58 -24.49 1.73
CA ASP A 208 14.95 -24.84 0.46
C ASP A 208 15.11 -26.34 0.11
N GLN A 209 14.58 -26.72 -1.06
CA GLN A 209 14.58 -28.12 -1.51
C GLN A 209 15.99 -28.66 -1.81
N ASP A 210 16.97 -27.77 -2.06
CA ASP A 210 18.36 -28.12 -2.32
C ASP A 210 19.18 -28.18 -1.02
N GLY A 211 18.54 -27.97 0.15
CA GLY A 211 19.20 -27.94 1.45
C GLY A 211 19.93 -26.63 1.75
N ILE A 212 19.72 -25.57 0.95
CA ILE A 212 20.34 -24.26 1.18
C ILE A 212 19.57 -23.53 2.27
N HIS A 213 20.29 -23.06 3.28
CA HIS A 213 19.74 -22.22 4.34
C HIS A 213 19.70 -20.75 3.92
N TRP A 214 18.54 -20.13 4.15
CA TRP A 214 18.26 -18.74 3.85
C TRP A 214 17.87 -18.01 5.15
N PRO A 215 18.73 -17.14 5.68
CA PRO A 215 18.34 -16.22 6.76
C PRO A 215 17.17 -15.35 6.30
N THR A 216 16.30 -14.95 7.22
CA THR A 216 15.17 -14.07 6.89
C THR A 216 15.12 -12.87 7.82
N GLU A 217 14.60 -11.77 7.30
CA GLU A 217 14.26 -10.60 8.08
C GLU A 217 12.89 -10.08 7.66
N LEU A 218 12.02 -9.89 8.65
CA LEU A 218 10.63 -9.53 8.42
C LEU A 218 10.42 -8.01 8.52
N PHE A 219 9.59 -7.47 7.64
CA PHE A 219 9.14 -6.08 7.60
C PHE A 219 7.62 -6.02 7.57
N PHE A 220 7.06 -4.91 8.02
CA PHE A 220 5.66 -4.59 7.84
C PHE A 220 5.47 -3.18 7.31
N CYS A 221 4.59 -3.01 6.33
CA CYS A 221 4.15 -1.70 5.88
C CYS A 221 2.65 -1.73 5.53
N GLY A 222 1.91 -0.73 5.97
CA GLY A 222 0.47 -0.58 5.77
C GLY A 222 0.11 0.90 5.79
N ASP A 223 -1.13 1.22 5.38
CA ASP A 223 -1.66 2.55 5.66
C ASP A 223 -1.70 2.80 7.17
N TRP A 224 -1.77 4.07 7.56
CA TRP A 224 -1.61 4.47 8.96
C TRP A 224 -2.68 3.88 9.89
N LYS A 225 -3.93 3.72 9.42
CA LYS A 225 -5.00 3.07 10.19
C LYS A 225 -4.69 1.60 10.38
N PHE A 226 -4.28 0.90 9.33
CA PHE A 226 -3.87 -0.50 9.41
C PHE A 226 -2.69 -0.68 10.37
N MET A 227 -1.69 0.19 10.29
CA MET A 227 -0.51 0.19 11.17
C MET A 227 -0.88 0.33 12.66
N TYR A 228 -1.81 1.21 13.03
CA TYR A 228 -2.28 1.30 14.43
C TYR A 228 -2.84 -0.03 14.92
N ILE A 229 -3.66 -0.69 14.09
CA ILE A 229 -4.30 -1.95 14.44
C ILE A 229 -3.22 -3.03 14.62
N ILE A 230 -2.32 -3.17 13.64
CA ILE A 230 -1.24 -4.17 13.69
C ILE A 230 -0.30 -3.95 14.87
N MET A 231 0.03 -2.70 15.20
CA MET A 231 0.93 -2.37 16.32
C MET A 231 0.23 -2.30 17.68
N GLY A 232 -1.08 -2.55 17.72
CA GLY A 232 -1.92 -2.54 18.92
C GLY A 232 -2.05 -1.17 19.58
N GLN A 233 -1.82 -0.08 18.85
CA GLN A 233 -1.90 1.28 19.37
C GLN A 233 -3.32 1.86 19.25
N SER A 234 -3.66 2.81 20.12
CA SER A 234 -4.94 3.52 20.08
C SER A 234 -5.05 4.45 18.85
N ALA A 235 -6.23 5.02 18.64
CA ALA A 235 -6.58 5.77 17.44
C ALA A 235 -5.64 6.96 17.12
N PRO A 236 -5.59 7.42 15.84
CA PRO A 236 -4.73 8.53 15.40
C PRO A 236 -4.93 9.88 16.10
N ASN A 237 -6.06 10.06 16.79
CA ASN A 237 -6.42 11.27 17.52
C ASN A 237 -6.00 11.25 19.01
N SER A 238 -5.24 10.24 19.44
CA SER A 238 -4.76 10.14 20.81
C SER A 238 -3.79 11.28 21.17
N LYS A 239 -3.63 11.54 22.48
CA LYS A 239 -2.66 12.53 22.97
C LYS A 239 -1.24 12.18 22.51
N TYR A 240 -0.88 10.89 22.51
CA TYR A 240 0.39 10.36 22.06
C TYR A 240 0.19 9.60 20.75
N PHE A 241 0.00 10.36 19.68
CA PHE A 241 -0.40 9.83 18.38
C PHE A 241 0.71 9.02 17.70
N CYS A 242 1.99 9.35 17.87
CA CYS A 242 3.04 8.80 17.01
C CYS A 242 3.29 7.31 17.28
N LEU A 243 3.37 6.49 16.23
CA LEU A 243 3.71 5.07 16.37
C LEU A 243 5.16 4.85 16.86
N TYR A 244 6.02 5.84 16.66
CA TYR A 244 7.48 5.75 16.75
C TYR A 244 8.12 6.64 17.81
N CYS A 245 7.32 7.38 18.59
CA CYS A 245 7.83 8.15 19.73
C CYS A 245 6.70 8.61 20.67
N ASP A 246 7.09 9.13 21.83
CA ASP A 246 6.20 9.66 22.85
C ASP A 246 5.81 11.14 22.63
N CYS A 247 5.77 11.59 21.37
CA CYS A 247 5.41 12.97 21.04
C CYS A 247 3.94 13.25 21.36
N GLU A 248 3.69 14.30 22.14
CA GLU A 248 2.34 14.81 22.38
C GLU A 248 1.80 15.53 21.15
N ALA A 249 0.50 15.38 20.87
CA ALA A 249 -0.18 15.99 19.73
C ALA A 249 0.00 17.52 19.66
N THR A 250 0.11 18.21 20.80
CA THR A 250 0.35 19.67 20.89
C THR A 250 1.79 20.08 20.55
N SER A 251 2.73 19.13 20.57
CA SER A 251 4.15 19.33 20.30
C SER A 251 4.59 18.78 18.93
N ARG A 252 3.64 18.34 18.08
CA ARG A 252 3.90 17.75 16.75
C ARG A 252 4.78 18.61 15.84
N TRP A 253 4.53 19.91 15.86
CA TRP A 253 5.21 20.92 15.06
C TRP A 253 6.63 21.23 15.56
N ASP A 254 6.99 20.83 16.78
CA ASP A 254 8.23 21.23 17.43
C ASP A 254 9.43 20.42 16.90
N MET A 255 10.10 20.98 15.90
CA MET A 255 11.26 20.37 15.28
C MET A 255 12.56 20.51 16.09
N ASN A 256 12.54 21.18 17.25
CA ASN A 256 13.72 21.31 18.10
C ASN A 256 13.85 20.15 19.09
N ARG A 257 12.82 19.32 19.23
CA ARG A 257 12.87 18.09 20.01
C ARG A 257 13.48 16.95 19.21
N THR A 258 14.27 16.13 19.89
CA THR A 258 14.82 14.89 19.35
C THR A 258 13.88 13.74 19.70
N TRP A 259 13.50 12.96 18.68
CA TRP A 259 12.66 11.78 18.82
C TRP A 259 13.34 10.63 18.11
N ASN A 260 13.78 9.63 18.86
CA ASN A 260 14.32 8.40 18.26
C ASN A 260 13.16 7.49 17.87
N ASN A 261 13.36 6.67 16.83
CA ASN A 261 12.40 5.65 16.41
C ASN A 261 12.32 4.54 17.48
N THR A 262 11.56 4.80 18.53
CA THR A 262 11.32 3.85 19.61
C THR A 262 9.85 3.52 19.69
N VAL A 263 9.53 2.47 20.43
CA VAL A 263 8.14 2.13 20.71
C VAL A 263 7.48 3.29 21.49
N ASN A 264 6.25 3.68 21.15
CA ASN A 264 5.49 4.62 21.98
C ASN A 264 5.10 3.93 23.30
N THR A 265 5.57 4.49 24.42
CA THR A 265 5.39 3.96 25.77
C THR A 265 4.29 4.67 26.55
N LYS A 266 3.80 5.80 26.04
CA LYS A 266 2.82 6.66 26.73
C LYS A 266 1.37 6.39 26.34
N CYS A 267 1.14 5.68 25.25
CA CYS A 267 -0.20 5.27 24.81
C CYS A 267 -0.63 3.95 25.47
N GLU A 268 -1.92 3.77 25.76
CA GLU A 268 -2.49 2.46 26.06
C GLU A 268 -2.38 1.56 24.82
N ARG A 269 -1.93 0.31 25.01
CA ARG A 269 -1.58 -0.58 23.91
C ARG A 269 -2.03 -2.00 24.15
N LYS A 270 -2.61 -2.58 23.11
CA LYS A 270 -2.76 -4.03 22.95
C LYS A 270 -1.45 -4.61 22.40
N SER A 271 -1.31 -5.93 22.46
CA SER A 271 -0.15 -6.62 21.87
C SER A 271 -0.08 -6.40 20.36
N PRO A 272 1.10 -6.18 19.77
CA PRO A 272 1.26 -6.20 18.33
C PRO A 272 0.80 -7.54 17.74
N LEU A 273 0.19 -7.50 16.56
CA LEU A 273 -0.37 -8.69 15.91
C LEU A 273 0.69 -9.56 15.23
N PHE A 274 1.85 -8.99 14.89
CA PHE A 274 3.00 -9.71 14.34
C PHE A 274 4.25 -9.52 15.21
N PRO A 275 4.29 -10.08 16.43
CA PRO A 275 5.40 -9.88 17.37
C PRO A 275 6.74 -10.45 16.90
N ALA A 276 6.75 -11.28 15.86
CA ALA A 276 7.97 -11.74 15.21
C ALA A 276 8.71 -10.61 14.46
N ILE A 277 8.00 -9.58 13.98
CA ILE A 277 8.60 -8.43 13.30
C ILE A 277 9.17 -7.48 14.35
N ASN A 278 10.43 -7.08 14.18
CA ASN A 278 11.04 -6.12 15.09
C ASN A 278 10.39 -4.74 14.96
N GLN A 279 10.37 -3.96 16.06
CA GLN A 279 9.73 -2.65 16.11
C GLN A 279 10.25 -1.68 15.04
N GLU A 280 11.55 -1.70 14.79
CA GLU A 280 12.23 -0.87 13.78
C GLU A 280 11.86 -1.26 12.35
N ASN A 281 11.28 -2.44 12.11
CA ASN A 281 10.91 -2.94 10.78
C ASN A 281 9.42 -2.67 10.43
N TYR A 282 8.72 -1.89 11.24
CA TYR A 282 7.39 -1.33 10.95
C TYR A 282 7.53 0.01 10.24
N ILE A 283 7.66 -0.02 8.92
CA ILE A 283 8.10 1.14 8.12
C ILE A 283 6.89 1.99 7.71
N PRO A 284 6.96 3.34 7.81
CA PRO A 284 5.87 4.22 7.37
C PRO A 284 5.68 4.13 5.85
N ASP A 285 4.42 4.11 5.42
CA ASP A 285 4.11 4.00 4.01
C ASP A 285 4.37 5.30 3.23
N GLU A 286 5.18 5.17 2.18
CA GLU A 286 5.60 6.26 1.30
C GLU A 286 4.43 6.86 0.50
N LEU A 287 3.49 6.03 0.03
CA LEU A 287 2.33 6.51 -0.74
C LEU A 287 1.43 7.37 0.14
N HIS A 288 1.08 6.90 1.33
CA HIS A 288 0.21 7.63 2.25
C HIS A 288 0.87 8.90 2.82
N LEU A 289 2.21 8.94 2.94
CA LEU A 289 2.93 10.19 3.21
C LEU A 289 2.67 11.24 2.13
N LEU A 290 2.74 10.87 0.84
CA LEU A 290 2.39 11.78 -0.26
C LEU A 290 0.94 12.25 -0.16
N LEU A 291 0.00 11.30 -0.11
CA LEU A 291 -1.42 11.60 -0.22
C LEU A 291 -1.87 12.55 0.90
N ARG A 292 -1.52 12.21 2.14
CA ARG A 292 -2.02 12.91 3.33
C ARG A 292 -1.35 14.26 3.55
N ILE A 293 -0.06 14.39 3.27
CA ILE A 293 0.61 15.69 3.36
C ILE A 293 0.12 16.63 2.25
N SER A 294 -0.11 16.10 1.04
CA SER A 294 -0.67 16.88 -0.06
C SER A 294 -2.11 17.33 0.22
N ASP A 295 -2.93 16.48 0.87
CA ASP A 295 -4.27 16.86 1.34
C ASP A 295 -4.21 18.06 2.29
N VAL A 296 -3.31 18.04 3.28
CA VAL A 296 -3.14 19.15 4.24
C VAL A 296 -2.76 20.46 3.52
N LEU A 297 -1.84 20.40 2.57
CA LEU A 297 -1.44 21.56 1.78
C LEU A 297 -2.63 22.16 0.99
N MET A 298 -3.45 21.31 0.38
CA MET A 298 -4.67 21.73 -0.33
C MET A 298 -5.72 22.29 0.63
N GLU A 299 -5.98 21.60 1.74
CA GLU A 299 -6.95 22.03 2.77
C GLU A 299 -6.60 23.41 3.32
N CYS A 300 -5.32 23.64 3.64
CA CYS A 300 -4.84 24.92 4.13
C CYS A 300 -5.00 26.04 3.09
N LEU A 301 -4.63 25.78 1.83
CA LEU A 301 -4.80 26.75 0.74
C LEU A 301 -6.28 27.07 0.48
N PHE A 302 -7.12 26.05 0.37
CA PHE A 302 -8.53 26.24 0.06
C PHE A 302 -9.30 26.85 1.22
N ALA A 303 -8.94 26.54 2.47
CA ALA A 303 -9.51 27.22 3.64
C ALA A 303 -9.25 28.73 3.62
N ASP A 304 -8.11 29.19 3.08
CA ASP A 304 -7.85 30.61 2.89
C ASP A 304 -8.67 31.20 1.73
N LEU A 305 -8.71 30.50 0.60
CA LEU A 305 -9.40 30.98 -0.60
C LEU A 305 -10.93 31.01 -0.43
N ILE A 306 -11.51 30.03 0.25
CA ILE A 306 -12.96 29.93 0.50
C ILE A 306 -13.47 31.05 1.40
N LYS A 307 -12.62 31.61 2.29
CA LYS A 307 -12.99 32.76 3.13
C LYS A 307 -13.14 34.05 2.31
N ASN A 308 -12.61 34.10 1.09
CA ASN A 308 -12.74 35.26 0.22
C ASN A 308 -14.17 35.38 -0.33
N LYS A 309 -14.76 36.57 -0.24
CA LYS A 309 -16.13 36.85 -0.73
C LYS A 309 -16.30 36.61 -2.23
N ASP A 310 -15.22 36.68 -3.00
CA ASP A 310 -15.24 36.46 -4.45
C ASP A 310 -14.91 35.01 -4.84
N PHE A 311 -14.83 34.10 -3.85
CA PHE A 311 -14.54 32.69 -4.08
C PHE A 311 -15.48 32.06 -5.11
N SER A 312 -16.79 32.14 -4.86
CA SER A 312 -17.82 31.55 -5.72
C SER A 312 -17.98 32.26 -7.06
N LYS A 313 -17.58 33.53 -7.15
CA LYS A 313 -17.77 34.36 -8.34
C LYS A 313 -16.67 34.18 -9.37
N GLN A 314 -15.41 34.12 -8.93
CA GLN A 314 -14.24 34.19 -9.83
C GLN A 314 -13.13 33.19 -9.46
N ILE A 315 -12.79 33.08 -8.17
CA ILE A 315 -11.62 32.29 -7.75
C ILE A 315 -11.82 30.80 -8.02
N LYS A 316 -13.02 30.26 -7.73
CA LYS A 316 -13.39 28.86 -8.00
C LYS A 316 -13.08 28.46 -9.45
N SER A 317 -13.65 29.18 -10.42
CA SER A 317 -13.45 28.89 -11.84
C SER A 317 -12.00 29.06 -12.30
N ALA A 318 -11.27 30.01 -11.71
CA ALA A 318 -9.86 30.22 -12.02
C ALA A 318 -8.98 29.06 -11.51
N ILE A 319 -9.27 28.52 -10.32
CA ILE A 319 -8.58 27.33 -9.78
C ILE A 319 -8.85 26.11 -10.66
N GLU A 320 -10.12 25.85 -10.99
CA GLU A 320 -10.53 24.72 -11.84
C GLU A 320 -9.84 24.79 -13.22
N LEU A 321 -9.72 26.00 -13.79
CA LEU A 321 -8.96 26.23 -15.01
C LEU A 321 -7.46 25.98 -14.84
N ALA A 322 -6.85 26.38 -13.72
CA ALA A 322 -5.44 26.14 -13.46
C ALA A 322 -5.12 24.64 -13.32
N PHE A 323 -5.99 23.86 -12.67
CA PHE A 323 -5.88 22.39 -12.65
C PHE A 323 -6.01 21.78 -14.04
N LYS A 324 -6.99 22.25 -14.83
CA LYS A 324 -7.16 21.82 -16.23
C LYS A 324 -5.90 22.09 -17.07
N ASN A 325 -5.25 23.25 -16.88
CA ASN A 325 -4.03 23.62 -17.61
C ASN A 325 -2.84 22.70 -17.31
N ILE A 326 -2.78 22.14 -16.10
CA ILE A 326 -1.77 21.14 -15.73
C ILE A 326 -2.22 19.70 -16.02
N LYS A 327 -3.34 19.53 -16.74
CA LYS A 327 -3.95 18.25 -17.15
C LYS A 327 -4.44 17.39 -15.98
N VAL A 328 -4.91 18.03 -14.90
CA VAL A 328 -5.53 17.36 -13.76
C VAL A 328 -7.01 17.71 -13.72
N HIS A 329 -7.87 16.69 -13.60
CA HIS A 329 -9.31 16.91 -13.42
C HIS A 329 -9.59 17.31 -11.97
N PHE A 330 -10.21 18.47 -11.78
CA PHE A 330 -10.50 19.00 -10.45
C PHE A 330 -11.69 19.95 -10.50
N GLU A 331 -12.65 19.76 -9.59
CA GLU A 331 -13.83 20.59 -9.46
C GLU A 331 -14.20 20.80 -7.99
N PHE A 332 -14.72 22.00 -7.68
CA PHE A 332 -15.36 22.28 -6.40
C PHE A 332 -16.87 22.02 -6.50
N PHE A 333 -17.42 21.37 -5.48
CA PHE A 333 -18.85 21.11 -5.35
C PHE A 333 -19.33 21.38 -3.93
N GLN A 334 -20.62 21.66 -3.76
CA GLN A 334 -21.23 21.81 -2.45
C GLN A 334 -21.91 20.50 -2.06
N SER A 335 -21.59 19.99 -0.88
CA SER A 335 -22.27 18.81 -0.36
C SER A 335 -23.68 19.17 0.09
N LYS A 336 -24.67 18.42 -0.40
CA LYS A 336 -26.09 18.55 0.02
C LYS A 336 -26.31 18.07 1.46
N SER A 337 -25.45 17.19 1.98
CA SER A 337 -25.62 16.57 3.30
C SER A 337 -24.99 17.36 4.46
N THR A 338 -23.98 18.20 4.22
CA THR A 338 -23.26 18.96 5.27
C THR A 338 -23.54 20.46 5.27
N GLY A 339 -24.71 20.87 4.73
CA GLY A 339 -25.17 22.27 4.85
C GLY A 339 -24.48 23.26 3.88
N LYS A 340 -24.26 22.87 2.62
CA LYS A 340 -23.63 23.69 1.55
C LYS A 340 -22.14 24.02 1.76
N GLN A 341 -21.43 23.24 2.58
CA GLN A 341 -19.97 23.35 2.65
C GLN A 341 -19.32 22.97 1.31
N TRP A 342 -18.33 23.76 0.91
CA TRP A 342 -17.51 23.47 -0.27
C TRP A 342 -16.62 22.25 -0.02
N ASN A 343 -16.65 21.34 -0.98
CA ASN A 343 -15.77 20.19 -1.10
C ASN A 343 -15.17 20.18 -2.51
N TRP A 344 -14.24 19.28 -2.77
CA TRP A 344 -13.55 19.19 -4.05
C TRP A 344 -13.23 17.75 -4.44
N THR A 345 -12.92 17.55 -5.71
CA THR A 345 -12.48 16.26 -6.25
C THR A 345 -11.26 15.75 -5.49
N SER A 346 -11.33 14.51 -4.97
CA SER A 346 -10.16 13.85 -4.40
C SER A 346 -9.16 13.50 -5.50
N LEU A 347 -7.88 13.75 -5.27
CA LEU A 347 -6.81 13.53 -6.25
C LEU A 347 -6.01 12.28 -5.89
N MET A 348 -5.74 11.44 -6.90
CA MET A 348 -4.92 10.25 -6.75
C MET A 348 -3.42 10.58 -6.79
N GLY A 349 -2.57 9.62 -6.41
CA GLY A 349 -1.12 9.80 -6.33
C GLY A 349 -0.46 10.49 -7.53
N PRO A 350 -0.72 10.08 -8.79
CA PRO A 350 -0.16 10.75 -9.97
C PRO A 350 -0.57 12.23 -10.09
N ASP A 351 -1.85 12.53 -9.88
CA ASP A 351 -2.36 13.91 -9.96
C ASP A 351 -1.83 14.78 -8.81
N LYS A 352 -1.66 14.22 -7.62
CA LYS A 352 -1.00 14.90 -6.48
C LYS A 352 0.43 15.32 -6.84
N LYS A 353 1.20 14.46 -7.52
CA LYS A 353 2.57 14.80 -7.96
C LYS A 353 2.56 15.96 -8.95
N ILE A 354 1.70 15.89 -9.98
CA ILE A 354 1.56 16.96 -10.98
C ILE A 354 1.15 18.28 -10.32
N MET A 355 0.20 18.22 -9.39
CA MET A 355 -0.26 19.38 -8.65
C MET A 355 0.88 20.00 -7.82
N LEU A 356 1.59 19.21 -7.01
CA LEU A 356 2.69 19.72 -6.18
C LEU A 356 3.83 20.30 -7.02
N GLU A 357 4.05 19.78 -8.22
CA GLU A 357 5.09 20.26 -9.14
C GLU A 357 4.68 21.51 -9.92
N LYS A 358 3.42 21.63 -10.33
CA LYS A 358 3.01 22.60 -11.37
C LYS A 358 1.89 23.57 -10.99
N PHE A 359 1.10 23.30 -9.94
CA PHE A 359 -0.04 24.16 -9.61
C PHE A 359 0.46 25.55 -9.15
N PRO A 360 0.00 26.66 -9.78
CA PRO A 360 0.58 27.99 -9.58
C PRO A 360 -0.07 28.70 -8.38
N VAL A 361 0.29 28.31 -7.15
CA VAL A 361 -0.32 28.83 -5.92
C VAL A 361 -0.20 30.36 -5.82
N SER A 362 0.93 30.93 -6.25
CA SER A 362 1.18 32.38 -6.19
C SER A 362 0.19 33.22 -7.01
N GLN A 363 -0.52 32.63 -7.99
CA GLN A 363 -1.57 33.33 -8.74
C GLN A 363 -2.82 33.61 -7.90
N PHE A 364 -3.05 32.85 -6.84
CA PHE A 364 -4.28 32.90 -6.04
C PHE A 364 -4.10 33.56 -4.68
N ILE A 365 -2.88 33.63 -4.17
CA ILE A 365 -2.54 34.28 -2.90
C ILE A 365 -1.62 35.48 -3.20
N PRO A 366 -2.03 36.72 -2.90
CA PRO A 366 -1.28 37.90 -3.28
C PRO A 366 0.03 38.06 -2.50
N GLY A 367 1.03 38.66 -3.16
CA GLY A 367 2.29 39.06 -2.55
C GLY A 367 3.22 37.90 -2.21
N THR A 368 4.25 38.20 -1.40
CA THR A 368 5.32 37.26 -1.02
C THR A 368 4.78 36.01 -0.30
N ARG A 369 3.63 36.10 0.36
CA ARG A 369 2.99 34.94 1.00
C ARG A 369 2.63 33.86 -0.03
N GLY A 370 2.10 34.24 -1.19
CA GLY A 370 1.74 33.28 -2.24
C GLY A 370 2.96 32.59 -2.83
N GLU A 371 4.04 33.35 -3.06
CA GLU A 371 5.33 32.80 -3.50
C GLU A 371 5.93 31.82 -2.48
N ASP A 372 5.83 32.13 -1.18
CA ASP A 372 6.34 31.27 -0.12
C ASP A 372 5.52 29.98 0.03
N ILE A 373 4.19 30.04 -0.12
CA ILE A 373 3.35 28.82 -0.14
C ILE A 373 3.66 27.99 -1.38
N GLU A 374 3.86 28.62 -2.55
CA GLU A 374 4.23 27.88 -3.74
C GLU A 374 5.58 27.17 -3.56
N LYS A 375 6.60 27.86 -3.04
CA LYS A 375 7.89 27.26 -2.67
C LYS A 375 7.73 26.11 -1.68
N LEU A 376 6.84 26.24 -0.69
CA LEU A 376 6.53 25.19 0.28
C LEU A 376 5.99 23.91 -0.40
N TRP A 377 5.15 24.05 -1.44
CA TRP A 377 4.64 22.92 -2.22
C TRP A 377 5.76 22.27 -3.07
N ARG A 378 6.58 23.08 -3.75
CA ARG A 378 7.72 22.60 -4.54
C ARG A 378 8.75 21.88 -3.67
N GLU A 379 8.98 22.40 -2.48
CA GLU A 379 9.93 21.82 -1.55
C GLU A 379 9.45 20.47 -0.99
N PHE A 380 8.15 20.35 -0.67
CA PHE A 380 7.58 19.05 -0.32
C PHE A 380 7.71 18.04 -1.47
N TYR A 381 7.41 18.45 -2.71
CA TYR A 381 7.60 17.59 -3.88
C TYR A 381 9.05 17.13 -4.04
N ARG A 382 10.02 18.04 -3.89
CA ARG A 382 11.45 17.72 -3.95
C ARG A 382 11.84 16.69 -2.89
N LEU A 383 11.42 16.91 -1.64
CA LEU A 383 11.68 15.99 -0.52
C LEU A 383 10.99 14.63 -0.74
N TYR A 384 9.77 14.62 -1.25
CA TYR A 384 9.07 13.37 -1.56
C TYR A 384 9.77 12.59 -2.68
N MET A 385 10.17 13.25 -3.78
CA MET A 385 10.90 12.60 -4.87
C MET A 385 12.27 12.07 -4.43
N PHE A 386 12.86 12.65 -3.39
CA PHE A 386 14.08 12.14 -2.78
C PHE A 386 13.91 10.74 -2.19
N LEU A 387 12.72 10.39 -1.68
CA LEU A 387 12.41 9.05 -1.14
C LEU A 387 12.44 7.94 -2.21
N HIS A 388 12.45 8.31 -3.50
CA HIS A 388 12.45 7.39 -4.64
C HIS A 388 13.86 7.03 -5.11
N LYS A 389 14.90 7.59 -4.49
CA LYS A 389 16.28 7.23 -4.77
C LYS A 389 16.57 5.82 -4.26
N ALA A 390 17.16 4.99 -5.12
CA ALA A 390 17.51 3.61 -4.79
C ALA A 390 18.71 3.52 -3.82
N HIS A 391 19.64 4.48 -3.93
CA HIS A 391 20.84 4.55 -3.11
C HIS A 391 20.98 5.96 -2.55
N LEU A 392 21.26 6.05 -1.25
CA LEU A 392 21.42 7.29 -0.52
C LEU A 392 22.74 7.26 0.27
N SER A 393 23.50 8.34 0.20
CA SER A 393 24.65 8.56 1.09
C SER A 393 24.21 9.10 2.46
N ASP A 394 25.07 9.03 3.48
CA ASP A 394 24.72 9.58 4.81
C ASP A 394 24.52 11.10 4.73
N GLN A 395 25.39 11.81 3.99
CA GLN A 395 25.27 13.25 3.78
C GLN A 395 23.94 13.63 3.12
N GLU A 396 23.48 12.84 2.16
CA GLU A 396 22.18 13.03 1.53
C GLU A 396 21.03 12.86 2.53
N ILE A 397 21.09 11.84 3.40
CA ILE A 397 20.06 11.61 4.43
C ILE A 397 20.09 12.72 5.49
N ASP A 398 21.26 13.18 5.90
CA ASP A 398 21.42 14.29 6.85
C ASP A 398 20.85 15.58 6.28
N GLN A 399 21.11 15.87 5.00
CA GLN A 399 20.54 17.02 4.31
C GLN A 399 19.01 16.90 4.20
N PHE A 400 18.49 15.71 3.87
CA PHE A 400 17.05 15.45 3.85
C PHE A 400 16.41 15.72 5.23
N GLU A 401 17.05 15.28 6.32
CA GLU A 401 16.55 15.53 7.67
C GLU A 401 16.48 17.03 7.99
N ILE A 402 17.55 17.78 7.69
CA ILE A 402 17.62 19.23 7.89
C ILE A 402 16.52 19.92 7.08
N ASP A 403 16.39 19.58 5.81
CA ASP A 403 15.44 20.19 4.89
C ASP A 403 13.99 19.87 5.28
N ALA A 404 13.69 18.63 5.63
CA ALA A 404 12.34 18.22 6.06
C ALA A 404 11.93 18.90 7.37
N GLN A 405 12.84 19.05 8.33
CA GLN A 405 12.57 19.79 9.57
C GLN A 405 12.39 21.29 9.28
N ASN A 406 13.22 21.87 8.42
CA ASN A 406 13.07 23.27 8.02
C ASN A 406 11.76 23.52 7.26
N TRP A 407 11.33 22.57 6.44
CA TRP A 407 10.04 22.61 5.75
C TRP A 407 8.87 22.74 6.74
N ILE A 408 8.86 21.96 7.84
CA ILE A 408 7.86 22.11 8.92
C ILE A 408 7.97 23.47 9.61
N ARG A 409 9.18 23.96 9.88
CA ARG A 409 9.40 25.30 10.50
C ARG A 409 8.83 26.42 9.61
N ILE A 410 9.04 26.32 8.30
CA ILE A 410 8.50 27.28 7.31
C ILE A 410 6.98 27.17 7.23
N PHE A 411 6.44 25.95 7.16
CA PHE A 411 4.99 25.71 7.19
C PHE A 411 4.33 26.42 8.38
N CYS A 412 4.94 26.35 9.57
CA CYS A 412 4.44 26.95 10.80
C CYS A 412 4.90 28.39 11.05
N ARG A 413 5.48 29.08 10.05
CA ARG A 413 6.05 30.42 10.24
C ARG A 413 4.97 31.37 10.75
N PRO A 414 5.13 31.97 11.94
CA PRO A 414 4.13 32.88 12.50
C PRO A 414 4.15 34.21 11.75
N THR A 415 3.04 34.95 11.85
CA THR A 415 2.98 36.34 11.39
C THR A 415 3.96 37.19 12.21
N GLN A 416 4.77 37.99 11.50
CA GLN A 416 5.76 38.89 12.12
C GLN A 416 5.33 40.35 12.00
N GLY A 417 5.64 41.14 13.04
CA GLY A 417 5.28 42.55 13.12
C GLY A 417 3.98 42.81 13.89
N CYS A 418 3.69 44.09 14.16
CA CYS A 418 2.49 44.50 14.89
C CYS A 418 1.21 44.22 14.08
N ILE A 419 0.14 43.86 14.79
CA ILE A 419 -1.19 43.63 14.21
C ILE A 419 -1.63 44.89 13.45
N ASN A 420 -2.08 44.73 12.21
CA ASN A 420 -2.53 45.80 11.31
C ASN A 420 -1.44 46.80 10.86
N SER A 421 -0.16 46.45 10.97
CA SER A 421 0.94 47.25 10.39
C SER A 421 1.10 46.99 8.88
N PRO A 422 1.36 48.00 8.04
CA PRO A 422 1.71 47.81 6.63
C PRO A 422 2.98 46.96 6.40
N ILE A 423 3.83 46.83 7.43
CA ILE A 423 5.09 46.07 7.40
C ILE A 423 4.89 44.65 7.96
N GLN A 424 3.65 44.26 8.29
CA GLN A 424 3.35 42.93 8.78
C GLN A 424 3.67 41.88 7.71
N ILE A 425 4.47 40.88 8.06
CA ILE A 425 4.76 39.73 7.20
C ILE A 425 3.82 38.61 7.61
N PRO A 426 2.83 38.23 6.78
CA PRO A 426 1.89 37.17 7.12
C PRO A 426 2.60 35.84 7.34
N GLY A 427 2.16 35.12 8.37
CA GLY A 427 2.52 33.72 8.54
C GLY A 427 1.97 32.83 7.42
N LEU A 428 2.44 31.58 7.38
CA LEU A 428 1.94 30.61 6.41
C LEU A 428 0.72 29.88 6.98
N TYR A 429 0.95 28.86 7.80
CA TYR A 429 -0.10 28.03 8.40
C TYR A 429 0.14 27.83 9.90
N ARG A 430 -0.86 27.28 10.60
CA ARG A 430 -0.82 27.18 12.05
C ARG A 430 -0.10 25.91 12.48
N LYS A 431 0.41 25.92 13.71
CA LYS A 431 1.08 24.78 14.33
C LYS A 431 0.15 23.57 14.49
N GLU A 432 -1.13 23.84 14.69
CA GLU A 432 -2.18 22.82 14.85
C GLU A 432 -2.50 22.10 13.54
N ASP A 433 -2.15 22.69 12.40
CA ASP A 433 -2.34 22.11 11.06
C ASP A 433 -1.25 21.04 10.74
N VAL A 434 -0.21 20.90 11.58
CA VAL A 434 0.80 19.83 11.44
C VAL A 434 0.21 18.47 11.84
N THR A 435 0.10 17.58 10.87
CA THR A 435 -0.49 16.25 11.05
C THR A 435 0.51 15.20 11.52
N PRO A 436 0.04 14.02 11.98
CA PRO A 436 0.91 12.87 12.27
C PRO A 436 1.88 12.51 11.14
N TYR A 437 1.39 12.51 9.90
CA TYR A 437 2.21 12.20 8.73
C TYR A 437 3.34 13.20 8.53
N MET A 438 3.08 14.51 8.72
CA MET A 438 4.10 15.55 8.64
C MET A 438 5.18 15.40 9.73
N HIS A 439 4.76 15.06 10.95
CA HIS A 439 5.70 14.78 12.04
C HIS A 439 6.60 13.58 11.71
N VAL A 440 6.01 12.48 11.24
CA VAL A 440 6.74 11.24 10.89
C VAL A 440 7.67 11.47 9.71
N PHE A 441 7.23 12.22 8.71
CA PHE A 441 8.03 12.60 7.57
C PHE A 441 9.31 13.34 7.98
N ALA A 442 9.21 14.31 8.89
CA ALA A 442 10.36 15.13 9.29
C ALA A 442 11.25 14.49 10.37
N LYS A 443 10.68 13.66 11.26
CA LYS A 443 11.41 13.12 12.43
C LYS A 443 11.82 11.66 12.32
N HIS A 444 11.03 10.84 11.63
CA HIS A 444 11.20 9.39 11.66
C HIS A 444 11.68 8.82 10.32
N VAL A 445 11.26 9.40 9.19
CA VAL A 445 11.73 8.95 7.86
C VAL A 445 13.27 8.99 7.73
N PRO A 446 14.01 10.04 8.16
CA PRO A 446 15.47 10.02 8.05
C PRO A 446 16.13 8.85 8.77
N GLN A 447 15.62 8.48 9.95
CA GLN A 447 16.12 7.33 10.71
C GLN A 447 15.83 6.01 9.98
N PHE A 448 14.63 5.86 9.40
CA PHE A 448 14.32 4.71 8.56
C PHE A 448 15.18 4.65 7.30
N LEU A 449 15.50 5.79 6.67
CA LEU A 449 16.41 5.83 5.52
C LEU A 449 17.80 5.30 5.89
N ARG A 450 18.34 5.66 7.06
CA ARG A 450 19.64 5.14 7.55
C ARG A 450 19.58 3.62 7.74
N GLN A 451 18.55 3.13 8.43
CA GLN A 451 18.36 1.70 8.68
C GLN A 451 18.19 0.88 7.39
N LEU A 452 17.39 1.36 6.44
CA LEU A 452 17.17 0.67 5.17
C LEU A 452 18.44 0.68 4.31
N LYS A 453 19.19 1.79 4.32
CA LYS A 453 20.47 1.90 3.62
C LYS A 453 21.48 0.86 4.10
N GLU A 454 21.60 0.63 5.42
CA GLU A 454 22.50 -0.40 5.97
C GLU A 454 22.19 -1.81 5.43
N LYS A 455 20.95 -2.04 4.99
CA LYS A 455 20.48 -3.31 4.42
C LYS A 455 20.47 -3.31 2.88
N GLY A 456 20.93 -2.23 2.24
CA GLY A 456 20.86 -2.08 0.79
C GLY A 456 19.43 -1.92 0.24
N LEU A 457 18.47 -1.54 1.09
CA LEU A 457 17.07 -1.34 0.74
C LEU A 457 16.75 0.16 0.57
N SER A 458 15.70 0.47 -0.18
CA SER A 458 15.19 1.83 -0.33
C SER A 458 13.77 1.93 0.24
N LEU A 459 13.34 3.10 0.71
CA LEU A 459 12.00 3.28 1.26
C LEU A 459 10.90 2.99 0.21
N GLN A 460 11.17 3.34 -1.05
CA GLN A 460 10.22 3.18 -2.17
C GLN A 460 9.69 1.75 -2.28
N ILE A 461 10.54 0.73 -2.17
CA ILE A 461 10.13 -0.68 -2.38
C ILE A 461 9.26 -1.21 -1.23
N LEU A 462 9.19 -0.50 -0.10
CA LEU A 462 8.27 -0.85 1.00
C LEU A 462 6.86 -0.27 0.81
N SER A 463 6.66 0.66 -0.11
CA SER A 463 5.38 1.29 -0.43
C SER A 463 4.23 0.28 -0.59
N THR A 464 3.03 0.65 -0.15
CA THR A 464 1.81 -0.17 -0.25
C THR A 464 1.05 0.06 -1.56
N SER A 465 1.56 0.90 -2.47
CA SER A 465 0.92 1.21 -3.75
C SER A 465 0.57 0.00 -4.62
N SER A 466 1.35 -1.08 -4.56
CA SER A 466 1.07 -2.33 -5.25
C SER A 466 -0.02 -3.17 -4.57
N ILE A 467 -0.15 -3.06 -3.25
CA ILE A 467 -1.20 -3.72 -2.46
C ILE A 467 -2.55 -3.09 -2.79
N GLU A 468 -2.65 -1.76 -2.83
CA GLU A 468 -3.90 -1.06 -3.21
C GLU A 468 -4.37 -1.47 -4.62
N LYS A 469 -3.45 -1.55 -5.57
CA LYS A 469 -3.74 -2.01 -6.95
C LYS A 469 -4.13 -3.49 -6.98
N LYS A 470 -3.45 -4.34 -6.21
CA LYS A 470 -3.80 -5.75 -6.12
C LYS A 470 -5.20 -5.93 -5.55
N ASN A 471 -5.53 -5.18 -4.51
CA ASN A 471 -6.85 -5.19 -3.90
C ASN A 471 -7.92 -4.78 -4.93
N HIS A 472 -7.66 -3.75 -5.75
CA HIS A 472 -8.55 -3.37 -6.85
C HIS A 472 -8.73 -4.46 -7.93
N ASN A 473 -7.69 -5.23 -8.21
CA ASN A 473 -7.75 -6.30 -9.22
C ASN A 473 -8.42 -7.57 -8.69
N GLN A 474 -8.28 -7.86 -7.40
CA GLN A 474 -8.75 -9.10 -6.78
C GLN A 474 -10.13 -8.97 -6.14
N VAL A 475 -10.53 -7.75 -5.77
CA VAL A 475 -11.70 -7.43 -4.98
C VAL A 475 -12.46 -6.23 -5.55
#